data_AF-F6CYN1-F1
#
_entry.id   AF-F6CYN1-F1
#
_cell.length_a   1.000
_cell.length_b   1.000
_cell.length_c   1.000
_cell.angle_alpha   90.00
_cell.angle_beta   90.00
_cell.angle_gamma   90.00
#
_symmetry.space_group_name_H-M   'P 1'
#
loop_
_entity.id
_entity.type
_entity.pdbx_description
1 polymer ?
#
loop_
_entity_poly.entity_id
_entity_poly.type
_entity_poly.pdbx_seq_one_letter_code
_entity_poly.pdbx_strand_id
1 'polypeptide(L)'
;MSDIHLVQINQLDKLRSAWQPAVEFLFGQPVPEANFTGFEVLEELAKPQVVLDEIQTYQYKIQIPARSFTNDVILLADVLQEMVKGLWPVESKDTETSALCEGVAIFGAITGIKQVFGDESVDSFLNALREQAFAYYDAFSYVAVLLADDPQAIKKLRDVQPFLYKLVKSDFETANVEVERKMKDILLLTFRG
;
A
#
# COMPACT_ATOMS: atom_id res chain seq x y z
N MET A 1 -20.99 -5.64 19.48
CA MET A 1 -19.82 -6.31 18.87
C MET A 1 -19.68 -7.68 19.51
N SER A 2 -19.47 -8.73 18.71
CA SER A 2 -19.18 -10.06 19.24
C SER A 2 -17.74 -10.12 19.78
N ASP A 3 -17.47 -11.03 20.72
CA ASP A 3 -16.12 -11.22 21.29
C ASP A 3 -15.09 -11.55 20.21
N ILE A 4 -15.48 -12.30 19.17
CA ILE A 4 -14.63 -12.63 18.01
C ILE A 4 -14.23 -11.36 17.24
N HIS A 5 -15.19 -10.47 16.99
CA HIS A 5 -14.91 -9.23 16.26
C HIS A 5 -13.94 -8.33 17.03
N LEU A 6 -14.10 -8.23 18.35
CA LEU A 6 -13.18 -7.47 19.20
C LEU A 6 -11.76 -8.06 19.18
N VAL A 7 -11.62 -9.39 19.20
CA VAL A 7 -10.32 -10.06 19.08
C VAL A 7 -9.65 -9.76 17.75
N GLN A 8 -10.41 -9.80 16.64
CA GLN A 8 -9.90 -9.50 15.30
C GLN A 8 -9.41 -8.04 15.19
N ILE A 9 -10.19 -7.07 15.67
CA ILE A 9 -9.77 -5.66 15.68
C ILE A 9 -8.49 -5.47 16.50
N ASN A 10 -8.42 -6.05 17.70
CA ASN A 10 -7.21 -5.98 18.54
C ASN A 10 -5.97 -6.62 17.86
N GLN A 11 -6.16 -7.67 17.06
CA GLN A 11 -5.08 -8.27 16.27
C GLN A 11 -4.59 -7.32 15.18
N LEU A 12 -5.51 -6.65 14.47
CA LEU A 12 -5.17 -5.66 13.44
C LEU A 12 -4.43 -4.46 14.04
N ASP A 13 -4.87 -3.94 15.19
CA ASP A 13 -4.19 -2.83 15.88
C ASP A 13 -2.77 -3.20 16.30
N LYS A 14 -2.56 -4.43 16.78
CA LYS A 14 -1.22 -4.96 17.10
C LYS A 14 -0.35 -5.07 15.85
N LEU A 15 -0.87 -5.63 14.77
CA LEU A 15 -0.14 -5.73 13.50
C LEU A 15 0.27 -4.35 12.99
N ARG A 16 -0.67 -3.40 12.94
CA ARG A 16 -0.39 -2.02 12.55
C ARG A 16 0.70 -1.40 13.41
N SER A 17 0.56 -1.49 14.73
CA SER A 17 1.53 -0.91 15.67
C SER A 17 2.93 -1.51 15.52
N ALA A 18 3.02 -2.82 15.27
CA ALA A 18 4.29 -3.51 15.05
C ALA A 18 4.96 -3.12 13.72
N TRP A 19 4.17 -2.91 12.67
CA TRP A 19 4.67 -2.66 11.32
C TRP A 19 4.84 -1.19 10.96
N GLN A 20 4.19 -0.28 11.69
CA GLN A 20 4.26 1.16 11.42
C GLN A 20 5.71 1.67 11.29
N PRO A 21 6.65 1.34 12.19
CA PRO A 21 8.03 1.82 12.07
C PRO A 21 8.73 1.32 10.80
N ALA A 22 8.46 0.08 10.37
CA ALA A 22 9.05 -0.48 9.16
C ALA A 22 8.46 0.17 7.90
N VAL A 23 7.14 0.38 7.87
CA VAL A 23 6.45 1.07 6.77
C VAL A 23 6.96 2.51 6.62
N GLU A 24 7.09 3.23 7.72
CA GLU A 24 7.66 4.59 7.74
C GLU A 24 9.14 4.61 7.37
N PHE A 25 9.90 3.61 7.83
CA PHE A 25 11.30 3.48 7.46
C PHE A 25 11.48 3.22 5.97
N LEU A 26 10.60 2.47 5.32
CA LEU A 26 10.70 2.17 3.89
C LEU A 26 10.25 3.35 3.03
N PHE A 27 9.11 3.96 3.36
CA PHE A 27 8.43 4.88 2.45
C PHE A 27 8.34 6.31 2.96
N GLY A 28 8.81 6.60 4.18
CA GLY A 28 8.72 7.91 4.81
C GLY A 28 7.50 8.05 5.73
N GLN A 29 7.49 9.09 6.56
CA GLN A 29 6.42 9.38 7.51
C GLN A 29 5.06 9.58 6.80
N PRO A 30 3.91 9.33 7.44
CA PRO A 30 2.62 9.71 6.89
C PRO A 30 2.58 11.22 6.60
N VAL A 31 1.81 11.64 5.59
CA VAL A 31 1.53 13.07 5.43
C VAL A 31 0.84 13.61 6.70
N PRO A 32 1.15 14.83 7.17
CA PRO A 32 0.62 15.33 8.44
C PRO A 32 -0.91 15.32 8.56
N GLU A 33 -1.60 15.42 7.42
CA GLU A 33 -3.05 15.41 7.31
C GLU A 33 -3.66 14.02 7.42
N ALA A 34 -2.88 12.95 7.24
CA ALA A 34 -3.38 11.58 7.25
C ALA A 34 -3.80 11.17 8.66
N ASN A 35 -5.08 10.86 8.85
CA ASN A 35 -5.62 10.47 10.14
C ASN A 35 -6.30 9.10 10.08
N PHE A 36 -5.64 8.09 10.64
CA PHE A 36 -6.19 6.74 10.77
C PHE A 36 -7.14 6.64 11.97
N THR A 37 -8.36 6.17 11.74
CA THR A 37 -9.43 6.12 12.75
C THR A 37 -9.72 4.73 13.29
N GLY A 38 -9.13 3.69 12.70
CA GLY A 38 -9.30 2.31 13.15
C GLY A 38 -9.60 1.34 12.00
N PHE A 39 -9.81 0.09 12.40
CA PHE A 39 -10.16 -1.01 11.51
C PHE A 39 -11.64 -1.33 11.56
N GLU A 40 -12.13 -1.95 10.49
CA GLU A 40 -13.45 -2.56 10.42
C GLU A 40 -13.33 -3.91 9.70
N VAL A 41 -13.91 -4.96 10.26
CA VAL A 41 -13.89 -6.30 9.65
C VAL A 41 -15.27 -6.59 9.05
N LEU A 42 -15.29 -6.93 7.76
CA LEU A 42 -16.53 -7.16 7.00
C LEU A 42 -16.53 -8.56 6.39
N GLU A 43 -17.64 -9.29 6.53
CA GLU A 43 -17.78 -10.67 6.01
C GLU A 43 -17.81 -10.71 4.48
N GLU A 44 -18.59 -9.82 3.86
CA GLU A 44 -18.86 -9.81 2.41
C GLU A 44 -17.89 -8.91 1.62
N LEU A 45 -16.76 -8.51 2.23
CA LEU A 45 -15.78 -7.68 1.56
C LEU A 45 -14.82 -8.53 0.72
N ALA A 46 -14.69 -8.20 -0.56
CA ALA A 46 -13.83 -8.96 -1.47
C ALA A 46 -12.33 -8.67 -1.25
N LYS A 47 -11.94 -7.42 -1.02
CA LYS A 47 -10.53 -7.03 -0.87
C LYS A 47 -10.38 -5.95 0.20
N PRO A 48 -9.23 -5.85 0.88
CA PRO A 48 -9.03 -4.76 1.82
C PRO A 48 -9.13 -3.41 1.11
N GLN A 49 -9.61 -2.40 1.82
CA GLN A 49 -9.74 -1.05 1.26
C GLN A 49 -9.66 0.03 2.34
N VAL A 50 -8.98 1.12 2.00
CA VAL A 50 -9.10 2.41 2.69
C VAL A 50 -10.47 3.02 2.40
N VAL A 51 -11.19 3.38 3.46
CA VAL A 51 -12.45 4.13 3.37
C VAL A 51 -12.25 5.51 3.99
N LEU A 52 -12.42 6.53 3.16
CA LEU A 52 -12.33 7.94 3.57
C LEU A 52 -13.58 8.38 4.32
N ASP A 53 -13.39 9.27 5.28
CA ASP A 53 -14.48 10.03 5.90
C ASP A 53 -15.06 11.03 4.89
N GLU A 54 -16.38 11.20 4.91
CA GLU A 54 -17.09 12.07 3.95
C GLU A 54 -17.02 13.56 4.35
N ILE A 55 -16.66 13.84 5.60
CA ILE A 55 -16.68 15.18 6.20
C ILE A 55 -15.24 15.68 6.41
N GLN A 56 -14.35 14.85 6.94
CA GLN A 56 -12.96 15.21 7.23
C GLN A 56 -12.01 14.67 6.16
N THR A 57 -11.41 15.56 5.38
CA THR A 57 -10.42 15.19 4.35
C THR A 57 -9.26 14.42 4.98
N TYR A 58 -8.81 13.36 4.30
CA TYR A 58 -7.68 12.50 4.72
C TYR A 58 -7.85 11.76 6.04
N GLN A 59 -9.03 11.83 6.66
CA GLN A 59 -9.43 10.91 7.70
C GLN A 59 -9.90 9.60 7.07
N TYR A 60 -9.41 8.47 7.56
CA TYR A 60 -9.71 7.18 6.97
C TYR A 60 -9.77 6.05 7.98
N LYS A 61 -10.48 4.99 7.60
CA LYS A 61 -10.43 3.67 8.24
C LYS A 61 -9.93 2.64 7.23
N ILE A 62 -9.50 1.48 7.71
CA ILE A 62 -9.16 0.34 6.85
C ILE A 62 -10.20 -0.75 7.07
N GLN A 63 -10.87 -1.15 6.00
CA GLN A 63 -11.75 -2.31 6.02
C GLN A 63 -10.97 -3.55 5.59
N ILE A 64 -11.05 -4.62 6.39
CA ILE A 64 -10.38 -5.89 6.15
C ILE A 64 -11.44 -7.00 5.95
N PRO A 65 -11.32 -7.85 4.92
CA PRO A 65 -12.20 -9.00 4.76
C PRO A 65 -12.08 -9.98 5.93
N ALA A 66 -13.20 -10.50 6.43
CA ALA A 66 -13.18 -11.52 7.49
C ALA A 66 -12.38 -12.77 7.07
N ARG A 67 -12.39 -13.10 5.77
CA ARG A 67 -11.63 -14.23 5.19
C ARG A 67 -10.11 -14.07 5.32
N SER A 68 -9.58 -12.86 5.44
CA SER A 68 -8.14 -12.64 5.57
C SER A 68 -7.59 -13.28 6.83
N PHE A 69 -8.40 -13.38 7.90
CA PHE A 69 -8.03 -14.06 9.14
C PHE A 69 -7.91 -15.59 9.04
N THR A 70 -8.21 -16.19 7.88
CA THR A 70 -8.01 -17.63 7.65
C THR A 70 -6.61 -17.97 7.15
N ASN A 71 -5.81 -16.96 6.78
CA ASN A 71 -4.45 -17.13 6.27
C ASN A 71 -3.58 -15.95 6.70
N ASP A 72 -2.62 -16.20 7.59
CA ASP A 72 -1.76 -15.15 8.15
C ASP A 72 -0.92 -14.41 7.11
N VAL A 73 -0.55 -15.06 6.00
CA VAL A 73 0.16 -14.41 4.88
C VAL A 73 -0.73 -13.37 4.23
N ILE A 74 -1.99 -13.72 3.95
CA ILE A 74 -2.98 -12.81 3.34
C ILE A 74 -3.36 -11.71 4.31
N LEU A 75 -3.57 -12.02 5.60
CA LEU A 75 -3.85 -11.02 6.63
C LEU A 75 -2.74 -9.98 6.71
N LEU A 76 -1.47 -10.41 6.74
CA LEU A 76 -0.35 -9.49 6.78
C LEU A 76 -0.26 -8.65 5.50
N ALA A 77 -0.44 -9.28 4.34
CA ALA A 77 -0.42 -8.60 3.05
C ALA A 77 -1.48 -7.50 2.97
N ASP A 78 -2.71 -7.83 3.33
CA ASP A 78 -3.85 -6.91 3.29
C ASP A 78 -3.65 -5.71 4.22
N VAL A 79 -3.15 -5.96 5.44
CA VAL A 79 -2.86 -4.89 6.41
C VAL A 79 -1.75 -3.99 5.90
N LEU A 80 -0.63 -4.55 5.42
CA LEU A 80 0.50 -3.76 4.97
C LEU A 80 0.20 -2.95 3.71
N GLN A 81 -0.51 -3.53 2.75
CA GLN A 81 -0.92 -2.83 1.54
C GLN A 81 -1.68 -1.55 1.90
N GLU A 82 -2.70 -1.64 2.75
CA GLU A 82 -3.52 -0.48 3.11
C GLU A 82 -2.81 0.45 4.11
N MET A 83 -1.91 -0.05 4.95
CA MET A 83 -1.03 0.82 5.76
C MET A 83 -0.15 1.71 4.91
N VAL A 84 0.44 1.16 3.84
CA VAL A 84 1.28 1.93 2.91
C VAL A 84 0.46 2.99 2.19
N LYS A 85 -0.73 2.66 1.68
CA LYS A 85 -1.65 3.65 1.11
C LYS A 85 -2.06 4.72 2.12
N GLY A 86 -2.22 4.33 3.39
CA GLY A 86 -2.54 5.21 4.50
C GLY A 86 -1.46 6.24 4.85
N LEU A 87 -0.24 6.12 4.29
CA LEU A 87 0.79 7.17 4.39
C LEU A 87 0.46 8.40 3.55
N TRP A 88 -0.36 8.25 2.50
CA TRP A 88 -0.81 9.32 1.59
C TRP A 88 -2.26 9.06 1.12
N PRO A 89 -3.26 9.11 2.03
CA PRO A 89 -4.64 8.84 1.66
C PRO A 89 -5.09 9.75 0.51
N VAL A 90 -5.91 9.20 -0.40
CA VAL A 90 -6.48 9.97 -1.51
C VAL A 90 -7.52 10.99 -1.01
N GLU A 91 -7.77 12.04 -1.79
CA GLU A 91 -8.69 13.12 -1.42
C GLU A 91 -10.16 12.68 -1.41
N SER A 92 -10.53 11.81 -2.35
CA SER A 92 -11.90 11.34 -2.54
C SER A 92 -11.93 9.93 -3.12
N LYS A 93 -13.08 9.26 -3.03
CA LYS A 93 -13.28 7.91 -3.62
C LYS A 93 -13.11 7.89 -5.15
N ASP A 94 -13.31 9.03 -5.81
CA ASP A 94 -13.18 9.18 -7.26
C ASP A 94 -11.76 9.57 -7.69
N THR A 95 -10.84 9.73 -6.74
CA THR A 95 -9.45 10.05 -7.04
C THR A 95 -8.77 8.85 -7.69
N GLU A 96 -8.32 9.04 -8.93
CA GLU A 96 -7.52 8.04 -9.63
C GLU A 96 -6.14 7.88 -8.96
N THR A 97 -5.71 6.63 -8.81
CA THR A 97 -4.36 6.28 -8.36
C THR A 97 -3.49 5.88 -9.55
N SER A 98 -2.18 6.03 -9.41
CA SER A 98 -1.21 5.63 -10.44
C SER A 98 -0.67 4.23 -10.21
N ALA A 99 -0.07 3.62 -11.24
CA ALA A 99 0.65 2.35 -11.11
C ALA A 99 1.74 2.40 -10.01
N LEU A 100 2.38 3.55 -9.82
CA LEU A 100 3.32 3.78 -8.72
C LEU A 100 2.64 3.60 -7.35
N CYS A 101 1.46 4.19 -7.14
CA CYS A 101 0.77 4.11 -5.84
C CYS A 101 0.46 2.67 -5.45
N GLU A 102 -0.13 1.93 -6.38
CA GLU A 102 -0.54 0.54 -6.15
C GLU A 102 0.68 -0.39 -6.07
N GLY A 103 1.68 -0.18 -6.94
CA GLY A 103 2.92 -0.96 -6.92
C GLY A 103 3.71 -0.80 -5.62
N VAL A 104 3.77 0.41 -5.05
CA VAL A 104 4.42 0.67 -3.75
C VAL A 104 3.70 -0.03 -2.61
N ALA A 105 2.37 -0.03 -2.63
CA ALA A 105 1.57 -0.74 -1.64
C ALA A 105 1.82 -2.26 -1.67
N ILE A 106 1.85 -2.85 -2.87
CA ILE A 106 2.15 -4.28 -3.05
C ILE A 106 3.60 -4.60 -2.67
N PHE A 107 4.56 -3.73 -3.01
CA PHE A 107 5.96 -3.89 -2.61
C PHE A 107 6.11 -3.92 -1.08
N GLY A 108 5.38 -3.05 -0.36
CA GLY A 108 5.36 -3.06 1.11
C GLY A 108 4.79 -4.36 1.68
N ALA A 109 3.69 -4.87 1.12
CA ALA A 109 3.13 -6.17 1.50
C ALA A 109 4.13 -7.32 1.28
N ILE A 110 4.75 -7.40 0.10
CA ILE A 110 5.75 -8.42 -0.23
C ILE A 110 6.96 -8.35 0.72
N THR A 111 7.42 -7.14 1.05
CA THR A 111 8.53 -6.95 1.99
C THR A 111 8.20 -7.54 3.36
N GLY A 112 6.98 -7.30 3.86
CA GLY A 112 6.52 -7.88 5.12
C GLY A 112 6.33 -9.39 5.07
N ILE A 113 5.74 -9.91 3.98
CA ILE A 113 5.61 -11.36 3.77
C ILE A 113 6.99 -12.02 3.81
N LYS A 114 7.95 -11.49 3.04
CA LYS A 114 9.33 -12.00 3.01
C LYS A 114 9.95 -12.06 4.40
N GLN A 115 9.79 -10.98 5.17
CA GLN A 115 10.39 -10.85 6.49
C GLN A 115 9.81 -11.84 7.53
N VAL A 116 8.53 -12.20 7.42
CA VAL A 116 7.85 -13.07 8.40
C VAL A 116 7.77 -14.52 7.95
N PHE A 117 7.49 -14.76 6.68
CA PHE A 117 7.13 -16.06 6.13
C PHE A 117 8.13 -16.59 5.08
N GLY A 118 9.17 -15.81 4.74
CA GLY A 118 10.24 -16.22 3.84
C GLY A 118 9.88 -16.18 2.34
N ASP A 119 10.85 -16.53 1.51
CA ASP A 119 10.77 -16.38 0.05
C ASP A 119 9.72 -17.31 -0.60
N GLU A 120 9.51 -18.53 -0.08
CA GLU A 120 8.50 -19.45 -0.63
C GLU A 120 7.08 -18.86 -0.58
N SER A 121 6.77 -18.11 0.49
CA SER A 121 5.49 -17.43 0.64
C SER A 121 5.36 -16.23 -0.30
N VAL A 122 6.47 -15.54 -0.58
CA VAL A 122 6.51 -14.46 -1.58
C VAL A 122 6.23 -15.01 -2.97
N ASP A 123 6.87 -16.12 -3.35
CA ASP A 123 6.66 -16.76 -4.65
C ASP A 123 5.20 -17.18 -4.84
N SER A 124 4.61 -17.80 -3.81
CA SER A 124 3.18 -18.16 -3.83
C SER A 124 2.28 -16.95 -3.99
N PHE A 125 2.54 -15.87 -3.24
CA PHE A 125 1.76 -14.63 -3.31
C PHE A 125 1.89 -13.95 -4.69
N LEU A 126 3.10 -13.87 -5.24
CA LEU A 126 3.35 -13.31 -6.57
C LEU A 126 2.68 -14.12 -7.69
N ASN A 127 2.69 -15.45 -7.58
CA ASN A 127 1.98 -16.31 -8.52
C ASN A 127 0.47 -16.07 -8.47
N ALA A 128 -0.11 -15.98 -7.26
CA ALA A 128 -1.53 -15.67 -7.11
C ALA A 128 -1.89 -14.28 -7.69
N LEU A 129 -1.07 -13.26 -7.43
CA LEU A 129 -1.25 -11.93 -8.03
C LEU A 129 -1.18 -11.99 -9.56
N ARG A 130 -0.21 -12.71 -10.12
CA ARG A 130 -0.06 -12.84 -11.57
C ARG A 130 -1.28 -13.50 -12.22
N GLU A 131 -1.88 -14.49 -11.57
CA GLU A 131 -3.03 -15.22 -12.11
C GLU A 131 -4.36 -14.49 -11.92
N GLN A 132 -4.56 -13.84 -10.77
CA GLN A 132 -5.87 -13.33 -10.35
C GLN A 132 -5.98 -11.81 -10.38
N ALA A 133 -4.85 -11.10 -10.36
CA ALA A 133 -4.77 -9.65 -10.18
C ALA A 133 -3.58 -9.05 -10.96
N PHE A 134 -3.45 -9.43 -12.24
CA PHE A 134 -2.26 -9.14 -13.07
C PHE A 134 -1.83 -7.67 -13.07
N ALA A 135 -2.78 -6.72 -13.02
CA ALA A 135 -2.47 -5.29 -12.95
C ALA A 135 -1.62 -4.94 -11.71
N TYR A 136 -1.92 -5.53 -10.54
CA TYR A 136 -1.14 -5.31 -9.32
C TYR A 136 0.24 -5.95 -9.40
N TYR A 137 0.34 -7.13 -10.03
CA TYR A 137 1.63 -7.78 -10.29
C TYR A 137 2.52 -6.91 -11.22
N ASP A 138 1.94 -6.35 -12.28
CA ASP A 138 2.67 -5.49 -13.22
C ASP A 138 3.12 -4.18 -12.56
N ALA A 139 2.22 -3.53 -11.81
CA ALA A 139 2.53 -2.34 -11.01
C ALA A 139 3.65 -2.59 -10.00
N PHE A 140 3.59 -3.70 -9.26
CA PHE A 140 4.68 -4.14 -8.37
C PHE A 140 5.99 -4.29 -9.13
N SER A 141 5.98 -4.94 -10.30
CA SER A 141 7.19 -5.22 -11.07
C SER A 141 7.91 -3.93 -11.48
N TYR A 142 7.18 -2.89 -11.89
CA TYR A 142 7.77 -1.58 -12.19
C TYR A 142 8.37 -0.90 -10.95
N VAL A 143 7.70 -0.98 -9.81
CA VAL A 143 8.19 -0.42 -8.55
C VAL A 143 9.41 -1.20 -8.03
N ALA A 144 9.43 -2.51 -8.19
CA ALA A 144 10.58 -3.34 -7.83
C ALA A 144 11.82 -2.97 -8.64
N VAL A 145 11.67 -2.69 -9.95
CA VAL A 145 12.76 -2.19 -10.79
C VAL A 145 13.21 -0.80 -10.31
N LEU A 146 12.28 0.13 -10.09
CA LEU A 146 12.58 1.46 -9.56
C LEU A 146 13.39 1.39 -8.26
N LEU A 147 12.99 0.53 -7.32
CA LEU A 147 13.63 0.40 -6.02
C LEU A 147 14.93 -0.41 -6.05
N ALA A 148 15.15 -1.23 -7.09
CA ALA A 148 16.44 -1.87 -7.32
C ALA A 148 17.48 -0.86 -7.80
N ASP A 149 17.09 0.09 -8.64
CA ASP A 149 17.96 1.16 -9.16
C ASP A 149 18.17 2.28 -8.12
N ASP A 150 17.10 2.68 -7.41
CA ASP A 150 17.13 3.70 -6.37
C ASP A 150 16.28 3.29 -5.15
N PRO A 151 16.88 2.65 -4.13
CA PRO A 151 16.16 2.19 -2.94
C PRO A 151 15.51 3.30 -2.10
N GLN A 152 15.84 4.59 -2.35
CA GLN A 152 15.24 5.72 -1.66
C GLN A 152 14.23 6.48 -2.54
N ALA A 153 13.93 6.01 -3.76
CA ALA A 153 13.12 6.73 -4.74
C ALA A 153 11.78 7.21 -4.17
N ILE A 154 11.06 6.35 -3.45
CA ILE A 154 9.74 6.70 -2.91
C ILE A 154 9.83 7.83 -1.89
N LYS A 155 10.83 7.81 -1.00
CA LYS A 155 11.03 8.91 -0.04
C LYS A 155 11.39 10.21 -0.74
N LYS A 156 12.35 10.16 -1.67
CA LYS A 156 12.77 11.33 -2.45
C LYS A 156 11.60 11.97 -3.19
N LEU A 157 10.73 11.16 -3.80
CA LEU A 157 9.53 11.66 -4.47
C LEU A 157 8.55 12.31 -3.48
N ARG A 158 8.37 11.70 -2.31
CA ARG A 158 7.48 12.24 -1.26
C ARG A 158 8.01 13.51 -0.59
N ASP A 159 9.33 13.71 -0.58
CA ASP A 159 9.93 14.96 -0.12
C ASP A 159 9.60 16.13 -1.08
N VAL A 160 9.37 15.85 -2.37
CA VAL A 160 8.95 16.85 -3.37
C VAL A 160 7.44 17.00 -3.43
N GLN A 161 6.72 15.88 -3.48
CA GLN A 161 5.26 15.81 -3.54
C GLN A 161 4.76 14.72 -2.56
N PRO A 162 4.27 15.11 -1.36
CA PRO A 162 3.95 14.16 -0.29
C PRO A 162 2.88 13.12 -0.66
N PHE A 163 1.97 13.48 -1.58
CA PHE A 163 0.89 12.62 -2.06
C PHE A 163 1.29 11.92 -3.37
N LEU A 164 1.62 10.63 -3.32
CA LEU A 164 2.13 9.91 -4.50
C LEU A 164 1.20 9.94 -5.72
N TYR A 165 -0.12 9.98 -5.50
CA TYR A 165 -1.10 10.02 -6.60
C TYR A 165 -1.12 11.37 -7.34
N LYS A 166 -0.50 12.41 -6.77
CA LYS A 166 -0.36 13.74 -7.38
C LYS A 166 0.96 13.93 -8.12
N LEU A 167 1.84 12.92 -8.14
CA LEU A 167 3.13 13.02 -8.79
C LEU A 167 3.00 13.31 -10.28
N VAL A 168 3.89 14.16 -10.77
CA VAL A 168 4.09 14.44 -12.19
C VAL A 168 5.53 14.15 -12.60
N LYS A 169 5.80 14.12 -13.91
CA LYS A 169 7.12 13.74 -14.44
C LYS A 169 8.27 14.63 -13.91
N SER A 170 8.02 15.93 -13.75
CA SER A 170 9.01 16.88 -13.23
C SER A 170 9.41 16.61 -11.79
N ASP A 171 8.58 15.91 -11.01
CA ASP A 171 8.88 15.59 -9.62
C ASP A 171 10.01 14.56 -9.54
N PHE A 172 10.09 13.61 -10.48
CA PHE A 172 11.20 12.65 -10.56
C PHE A 172 12.54 13.34 -10.84
N GLU A 173 12.54 14.38 -11.66
CA GLU A 173 13.74 15.16 -11.97
C GLU A 173 14.14 16.01 -10.76
N THR A 174 13.17 16.66 -10.12
CA THR A 174 13.38 17.48 -8.91
C THR A 174 13.90 16.63 -7.75
N ALA A 175 13.36 15.42 -7.59
CA ALA A 175 13.76 14.45 -6.57
C ALA A 175 15.09 13.75 -6.88
N ASN A 176 15.68 14.00 -8.07
CA ASN A 176 16.87 13.30 -8.56
C ASN A 176 16.75 11.77 -8.46
N VAL A 177 15.63 11.23 -8.95
CA VAL A 177 15.36 9.80 -9.01
C VAL A 177 15.89 9.25 -10.32
N GLU A 178 16.83 8.30 -10.20
CA GLU A 178 17.49 7.64 -11.33
C GLU A 178 16.56 6.58 -11.92
N VAL A 179 15.80 6.97 -12.94
CA VAL A 179 14.88 6.06 -13.63
C VAL A 179 14.71 6.48 -15.09
N GLU A 180 14.64 5.48 -15.99
CA GLU A 180 14.46 5.73 -17.41
C GLU A 180 13.15 6.49 -17.69
N ARG A 181 13.17 7.37 -18.69
CA ARG A 181 12.01 8.18 -19.07
C ARG A 181 10.75 7.35 -19.32
N LYS A 182 10.88 6.19 -19.98
CA LYS A 182 9.75 5.31 -20.27
C LYS A 182 9.14 4.70 -19.00
N MET A 183 9.98 4.38 -18.01
CA MET A 183 9.51 3.85 -16.73
C MET A 183 8.76 4.93 -15.93
N LYS A 184 9.21 6.20 -15.95
CA LYS A 184 8.44 7.33 -15.37
C LYS A 184 7.03 7.41 -15.96
N ASP A 185 6.92 7.28 -17.28
CA ASP A 185 5.63 7.34 -17.97
C ASP A 185 4.70 6.21 -17.53
N ILE A 186 5.22 4.99 -17.41
CA ILE A 186 4.46 3.81 -16.97
C ILE A 186 4.00 3.95 -15.51
N LEU A 187 4.93 4.35 -14.62
CA LEU A 187 4.65 4.53 -13.19
C LEU A 187 3.55 5.57 -12.93
N LEU A 188 3.41 6.57 -13.80
CA LEU A 188 2.41 7.62 -13.71
C LEU A 188 1.10 7.33 -14.45
N LEU A 189 0.96 6.18 -15.12
CA LEU A 189 -0.31 5.79 -15.73
C LEU A 189 -1.37 5.58 -14.66
N THR A 190 -2.59 6.05 -14.92
CA THR A 190 -3.78 5.70 -14.13
C THR A 190 -3.85 4.17 -14.00
N PHE A 191 -3.90 3.69 -12.77
CA PHE A 191 -4.01 2.28 -12.46
C PHE A 191 -5.40 1.75 -12.82
N ARG A 192 -5.44 0.57 -13.43
CA ARG A 192 -6.68 -0.12 -13.83
C ARG A 192 -6.58 -1.59 -13.42
N GLY A 193 -7.12 -1.93 -12.26
CA GLY A 193 -7.09 -3.28 -11.70
C GLY A 193 -8.18 -3.54 -10.67
#